data_AF-A0AB37VAH3-F1
#
_entry.id   AF-A0AB37VAH3-F1
#
_cell.length_a   1.000
_cell.length_b   1.000
_cell.length_c   1.000
_cell.angle_alpha   90.00
_cell.angle_beta   90.00
_cell.angle_gamma   90.00
#
_symmetry.space_group_name_H-M   'P 1'
#
loop_
_entity.id
_entity.type
_entity.pdbx_description
1 polymer ?
#
loop_
_entity_poly.entity_id
_entity_poly.type
_entity_poly.pdbx_seq_one_letter_code
_entity_poly.pdbx_strand_id
1 'polypeptide(L)'
;DQQATINAMLHHFKQAATLAVNSIQNEAICAEQPVKSYSTTLLATVALRTDNELFAAAFWLGDGAIGAYSPSGKVRILGNPDSGEYAGQTRFLDQSIIADPSFSGRISVGKWNDVSHLILMTDGVSDPLFETDNGLRSDEKWTRLLDELIPVLTDASIAPERLGDWLNFFSTGNHDDRTIAVLW
;
A
#
# COMPACT_ATOMS: atom_id res chain seq x y z
N ASP A 1 5.11 23.04 11.67
CA ASP A 1 5.43 22.26 12.87
C ASP A 1 5.28 20.78 12.52
N GLN A 2 6.39 20.02 12.49
CA GLN A 2 6.42 18.63 12.00
C GLN A 2 5.57 17.70 12.86
N GLN A 3 5.56 17.90 14.18
CA GLN A 3 4.78 17.06 15.09
C GLN A 3 3.27 17.27 14.89
N ALA A 4 2.85 18.52 14.65
CA ALA A 4 1.46 18.83 14.33
C ALA A 4 1.00 18.13 13.04
N THR A 5 1.83 18.12 11.99
CA THR A 5 1.54 17.40 10.74
C THR A 5 1.40 15.90 10.97
N ILE A 6 2.32 15.29 11.73
CA ILE A 6 2.24 13.86 12.07
C ILE A 6 0.94 13.55 12.82
N ASN A 7 0.63 14.32 13.86
CA ASN A 7 -0.60 14.13 14.65
C ASN A 7 -1.86 14.29 13.81
N ALA A 8 -1.87 15.25 12.87
CA ALA A 8 -2.98 15.43 11.93
C ALA A 8 -3.14 14.21 11.01
N MET A 9 -2.05 13.69 10.43
CA MET A 9 -2.11 12.49 9.59
C MET A 9 -2.57 11.26 10.37
N LEU A 10 -2.08 11.07 11.59
CA LEU A 10 -2.53 9.98 12.48
C LEU A 10 -4.04 10.07 12.75
N HIS A 11 -4.53 11.28 13.07
CA HIS A 11 -5.94 11.51 13.31
C HIS A 11 -6.80 11.24 12.07
N HIS A 12 -6.41 11.77 10.91
CA HIS A 12 -7.19 11.63 9.67
C HIS A 12 -7.21 10.19 9.16
N PHE A 13 -6.10 9.46 9.21
CA PHE A 13 -6.12 8.03 8.86
C PHE A 13 -6.97 7.21 9.82
N LYS A 14 -6.92 7.49 11.13
CA LYS A 14 -7.79 6.80 12.10
C LYS A 14 -9.26 7.09 11.84
N GLN A 15 -9.61 8.33 11.55
CA GLN A 15 -10.96 8.73 11.21
C GLN A 15 -11.43 8.04 9.92
N ALA A 16 -10.63 8.07 8.85
CA ALA A 16 -10.94 7.43 7.58
C ALA A 16 -11.14 5.91 7.73
N ALA A 17 -10.24 5.24 8.45
CA ALA A 17 -10.36 3.81 8.74
C ALA A 17 -11.63 3.49 9.56
N THR A 18 -11.97 4.33 10.55
CA THR A 18 -13.21 4.17 11.33
C THR A 18 -14.45 4.31 10.45
N LEU A 19 -14.47 5.31 9.55
CA LEU A 19 -15.56 5.50 8.61
C LEU A 19 -15.71 4.31 7.66
N ALA A 20 -14.60 3.76 7.17
CA ALA A 20 -14.60 2.58 6.32
C ALA A 20 -15.16 1.35 7.06
N VAL A 21 -14.71 1.07 8.29
CA VAL A 21 -15.24 -0.04 9.12
C VAL A 21 -16.74 0.12 9.37
N ASN A 22 -17.19 1.31 9.73
CA ASN A 22 -18.61 1.58 9.95
C ASN A 22 -19.43 1.37 8.65
N SER A 23 -18.88 1.77 7.51
CA SER A 23 -19.54 1.59 6.21
C SER A 23 -19.66 0.11 5.85
N ILE A 24 -18.62 -0.68 6.09
CA ILE A 24 -18.63 -2.14 5.92
C ILE A 24 -19.69 -2.79 6.82
N GLN A 25 -19.75 -2.39 8.09
CA GLN A 25 -20.75 -2.92 9.04
C GLN A 25 -22.18 -2.59 8.61
N ASN A 26 -22.42 -1.34 8.20
CA ASN A 26 -23.73 -0.90 7.73
C ASN A 26 -24.17 -1.68 6.48
N GLU A 27 -23.28 -1.84 5.51
CA GLU A 27 -23.56 -2.61 4.29
C GLU A 27 -23.87 -4.07 4.61
N ALA A 28 -23.08 -4.71 5.49
CA ALA A 28 -23.33 -6.09 5.91
C ALA A 28 -24.69 -6.25 6.60
N ILE A 29 -25.13 -5.28 7.41
CA ILE A 29 -26.46 -5.27 8.02
C ILE A 29 -27.54 -5.13 6.94
N CYS A 30 -27.39 -4.19 6.01
CA CYS A 30 -28.35 -3.95 4.92
C CYS A 30 -28.47 -5.16 3.99
N ALA A 31 -27.37 -5.86 3.72
CA ALA A 31 -27.32 -7.04 2.88
C ALA A 31 -27.69 -8.34 3.61
N GLU A 32 -27.95 -8.28 4.93
CA GLU A 32 -28.18 -9.43 5.81
C GLU A 32 -27.07 -10.49 5.71
N GLN A 33 -25.82 -10.04 5.57
CA GLN A 33 -24.64 -10.89 5.45
C GLN A 33 -23.74 -10.77 6.69
N PRO A 34 -22.94 -11.80 7.01
CA PRO A 34 -21.89 -11.66 8.01
C PRO A 34 -20.88 -10.58 7.61
N VAL A 35 -20.49 -9.70 8.53
CA VAL A 35 -19.46 -8.65 8.31
C VAL A 35 -18.17 -9.23 7.75
N LYS A 36 -17.79 -10.44 8.17
CA LYS A 36 -16.60 -11.15 7.68
C LYS A 36 -16.62 -11.42 6.17
N SER A 37 -17.79 -11.42 5.53
CA SER A 37 -17.90 -11.58 4.07
C SER A 37 -17.37 -10.37 3.30
N TYR A 38 -17.17 -9.24 3.99
CA TYR A 38 -16.61 -8.00 3.46
C TYR A 38 -15.18 -7.73 3.96
N SER A 39 -14.47 -8.78 4.39
CA SER A 39 -13.07 -8.67 4.80
C SER A 39 -12.24 -8.05 3.68
N THR A 40 -11.52 -6.98 4.01
CA THR A 40 -10.67 -6.24 3.06
C THR A 40 -9.39 -5.79 3.74
N THR A 41 -8.29 -5.77 3.01
CA THR A 41 -7.07 -5.04 3.38
C THR A 41 -7.25 -3.55 3.07
N LEU A 42 -6.33 -2.70 3.52
CA LEU A 42 -6.35 -1.28 3.17
C LEU A 42 -4.93 -0.71 3.14
N LEU A 43 -4.50 -0.34 1.94
CA LEU A 43 -3.32 0.48 1.70
C LEU A 43 -3.77 1.87 1.26
N ALA A 44 -3.29 2.91 1.92
CA ALA A 44 -3.64 4.28 1.57
C ALA A 44 -2.43 5.21 1.74
N THR A 45 -2.32 6.22 0.88
CA THR A 45 -1.29 7.25 1.00
C THR A 45 -1.86 8.65 0.74
N VAL A 46 -1.35 9.63 1.47
CA VAL A 46 -1.47 11.05 1.17
C VAL A 46 -0.08 11.52 0.75
N ALA A 47 0.05 12.03 -0.48
CA ALA A 47 1.32 12.45 -1.04
C ALA A 47 1.25 13.90 -1.52
N LEU A 48 2.31 14.66 -1.26
CA LEU A 48 2.49 16.02 -1.76
C LEU A 48 3.92 16.17 -2.28
N ARG A 49 4.05 16.37 -3.59
CA ARG A 49 5.34 16.64 -4.25
C ARG A 49 5.56 18.14 -4.36
N THR A 50 6.71 18.61 -3.88
CA THR A 50 7.16 20.01 -3.98
C THR A 50 8.60 20.02 -4.48
N ASP A 51 8.83 20.56 -5.68
CA ASP A 51 10.13 20.51 -6.36
C ASP A 51 10.71 19.06 -6.36
N ASN A 52 11.87 18.85 -5.73
CA ASN A 52 12.54 17.56 -5.63
C ASN A 52 12.20 16.77 -4.37
N GLU A 53 11.29 17.28 -3.54
CA GLU A 53 10.85 16.65 -2.29
C GLU A 53 9.49 16.00 -2.45
N LEU A 54 9.36 14.79 -1.89
CA LEU A 54 8.07 14.14 -1.68
C LEU A 54 7.79 14.05 -0.19
N PHE A 55 6.72 14.71 0.24
CA PHE A 55 6.04 14.36 1.49
C PHE A 55 5.08 13.20 1.21
N ALA A 56 5.11 12.17 2.06
CA ALA A 56 4.07 11.15 2.07
C ALA A 56 3.73 10.70 3.49
N ALA A 57 2.45 10.41 3.69
CA ALA A 57 1.93 9.71 4.85
C ALA A 57 1.16 8.50 4.36
N ALA A 58 1.50 7.30 4.83
CA ALA A 58 0.91 6.05 4.37
C ALA A 58 0.29 5.28 5.54
N PHE A 59 -0.89 4.72 5.32
CA PHE A 59 -1.54 3.75 6.19
C PHE A 59 -1.46 2.37 5.55
N TRP A 60 -1.02 1.38 6.31
CA TRP A 60 -0.81 0.01 5.85
C TRP A 60 -1.52 -0.98 6.78
N LEU A 61 -2.46 -1.73 6.22
CA LEU A 61 -3.12 -2.85 6.86
C LEU A 61 -3.29 -3.98 5.85
N GLY A 62 -2.70 -5.14 6.16
CA GLY A 62 -2.72 -6.32 5.30
C GLY A 62 -1.34 -6.67 4.74
N ASP A 63 -1.36 -7.40 3.63
CA ASP A 63 -0.25 -8.15 3.00
C ASP A 63 0.21 -7.61 1.64
N GLY A 64 -0.47 -6.59 1.09
CA GLY A 64 0.07 -5.84 -0.04
C GLY A 64 1.31 -4.99 0.34
N ALA A 65 1.79 -4.14 -0.56
CA ALA A 65 3.02 -3.37 -0.39
C ALA A 65 2.90 -1.87 -0.70
N ILE A 66 3.62 -1.04 0.07
CA ILE A 66 3.82 0.40 -0.18
C ILE A 66 5.32 0.73 -0.19
N GLY A 67 5.83 1.24 -1.30
CA GLY A 67 7.24 1.59 -1.47
C GLY A 67 7.46 2.95 -2.11
N ALA A 68 8.42 3.72 -1.58
CA ALA A 68 8.96 4.92 -2.20
C ALA A 68 10.36 4.62 -2.76
N TYR A 69 10.51 4.68 -4.08
CA TYR A 69 11.73 4.34 -4.79
C TYR A 69 12.53 5.59 -5.20
N SER A 70 13.84 5.54 -4.98
CA SER A 70 14.80 6.57 -5.37
C SER A 70 15.55 6.17 -6.65
N PRO A 71 15.82 7.11 -7.57
CA PRO A 71 16.72 6.92 -8.71
C PRO A 71 18.10 6.34 -8.37
N SER A 72 18.55 6.45 -7.11
CA SER A 72 19.79 5.83 -6.63
C SER A 72 19.73 4.30 -6.50
N GLY A 73 18.58 3.68 -6.80
CA GLY A 73 18.36 2.24 -6.63
C GLY A 73 18.01 1.86 -5.20
N LYS A 74 17.45 2.79 -4.42
CA LYS A 74 17.09 2.57 -3.01
C LYS A 74 15.60 2.64 -2.80
N VAL A 75 15.06 1.72 -2.00
CA VAL A 75 13.65 1.72 -1.62
C VAL A 75 13.44 2.07 -0.14
N ARG A 76 12.36 2.80 0.11
CA ARG A 76 11.81 3.03 1.45
C ARG A 76 10.45 2.37 1.53
N ILE A 77 10.33 1.35 2.38
CA ILE A 77 9.05 0.71 2.67
C ILE A 77 8.27 1.58 3.65
N LEU A 78 7.03 1.91 3.31
CA LEU A 78 6.20 2.85 4.07
C LEU A 78 5.20 2.16 5.00
N GLY A 79 5.66 1.14 5.71
CA GLY A 79 4.89 0.37 6.67
C GLY A 79 5.63 -0.91 7.06
N ASN A 80 4.96 -1.74 7.86
CA ASN A 80 5.38 -3.10 8.09
C ASN A 80 4.24 -4.00 7.59
N PRO A 81 4.51 -4.99 6.73
CA PRO A 81 3.52 -5.99 6.36
C PRO A 81 2.93 -6.63 7.63
N ASP A 82 1.61 -6.77 7.72
CA ASP A 82 0.98 -7.55 8.77
C ASP A 82 1.03 -9.03 8.41
N SER A 83 2.23 -9.59 8.28
CA SER A 83 2.38 -11.04 8.43
C SER A 83 2.12 -11.33 9.91
N GLY A 84 0.98 -11.93 10.26
CA GLY A 84 0.64 -12.23 11.67
C GLY A 84 1.72 -13.05 12.42
N GLU A 85 1.47 -13.38 13.70
CA GLU A 85 2.37 -14.25 14.51
C GLU A 85 2.62 -15.63 13.87
N TYR A 86 1.81 -16.00 12.88
CA TYR A 86 1.99 -17.14 12.00
C TYR A 86 2.11 -16.64 10.55
N ALA A 87 3.06 -17.19 9.80
CA ALA A 87 3.17 -16.96 8.37
C ALA A 87 1.82 -17.25 7.69
N GLY A 88 1.30 -16.29 6.93
CA GLY A 88 0.05 -16.43 6.16
C GLY A 88 -1.24 -15.97 6.84
N GLN A 89 -1.18 -15.24 7.97
CA GLN A 89 -2.39 -14.62 8.54
C GLN A 89 -2.51 -13.15 8.13
N THR A 90 -3.33 -12.89 7.10
CA THR A 90 -3.74 -11.53 6.70
C THR A 90 -4.61 -10.89 7.78
N ARG A 91 -4.28 -9.65 8.14
CA ARG A 91 -5.12 -8.82 9.00
C ARG A 91 -6.04 -7.94 8.15
N PHE A 92 -7.33 -8.00 8.43
CA PHE A 92 -8.35 -7.25 7.71
C PHE A 92 -8.82 -6.02 8.48
N LEU A 93 -9.38 -5.07 7.76
CA LEU A 93 -9.97 -3.85 8.29
C LEU A 93 -11.25 -4.15 9.07
N ASP A 94 -11.16 -4.08 10.40
CA ASP A 94 -12.29 -4.31 11.30
C ASP A 94 -12.23 -3.44 12.57
N GLN A 95 -13.22 -3.62 13.45
CA GLN A 95 -13.34 -2.86 14.69
C GLN A 95 -12.16 -3.09 15.66
N SER A 96 -11.53 -4.26 15.62
CA SER A 96 -10.40 -4.59 16.49
C SER A 96 -9.18 -3.76 16.12
N ILE A 97 -8.95 -3.52 14.82
CA ILE A 97 -7.89 -2.62 14.34
C ILE A 97 -8.11 -1.19 14.83
N ILE A 98 -9.34 -0.68 14.80
CA ILE A 98 -9.64 0.69 15.26
C ILE A 98 -9.43 0.85 16.77
N ALA A 99 -9.76 -0.19 17.53
CA ALA A 99 -9.62 -0.25 18.99
C ALA A 99 -8.18 -0.50 19.44
N ASP A 100 -7.30 -0.99 18.55
CA ASP A 100 -5.91 -1.29 18.85
C ASP A 100 -5.14 -0.03 19.30
N PRO A 101 -4.57 -0.01 20.52
CA PRO A 101 -3.71 1.08 20.98
C PRO A 101 -2.49 1.33 20.08
N SER A 102 -2.06 0.31 19.33
CA SER A 102 -0.93 0.36 18.40
C SER A 102 -1.31 0.79 16.98
N PHE A 103 -2.55 1.23 16.73
CA PHE A 103 -3.02 1.69 15.41
C PHE A 103 -2.07 2.69 14.74
N SER A 104 -1.46 3.61 15.49
CA SER A 104 -0.52 4.58 14.94
C SER A 104 0.75 3.95 14.35
N GLY A 105 1.15 2.76 14.79
CA GLY A 105 2.27 2.00 14.22
C GLY A 105 2.03 1.53 12.79
N ARG A 106 0.78 1.62 12.31
CA ARG A 106 0.36 1.32 10.94
C ARG A 106 0.54 2.50 9.99
N ILE A 107 0.96 3.65 10.53
CA ILE A 107 1.07 4.90 9.79
C ILE A 107 2.53 5.34 9.73
N SER A 108 3.06 5.45 8.52
CA SER A 108 4.38 6.02 8.25
C SER A 108 4.22 7.45 7.74
N VAL A 109 4.96 8.40 8.29
CA VAL A 109 4.96 9.80 7.82
C VAL A 109 6.40 10.24 7.57
N GLY A 110 6.67 10.79 6.40
CA GLY A 110 8.00 11.28 6.08
C GLY A 110 8.04 12.26 4.92
N LYS A 111 9.21 12.87 4.77
CA LYS A 111 9.56 13.76 3.68
C LYS A 111 10.94 13.37 3.20
N TRP A 112 11.09 13.13 1.91
CA TRP A 112 12.35 12.68 1.34
C TRP A 112 12.66 13.44 0.05
N ASN A 113 13.93 13.73 -0.14
CA ASN A 113 14.46 14.11 -1.44
C ASN A 113 14.59 12.87 -2.33
N ASP A 114 14.60 13.09 -3.65
CA ASP A 114 15.02 12.07 -4.62
C ASP A 114 14.14 10.82 -4.61
N VAL A 115 12.81 11.01 -4.54
CA VAL A 115 11.82 9.94 -4.77
C VAL A 115 11.28 10.08 -6.18
N SER A 116 11.53 9.07 -7.01
CA SER A 116 10.98 9.02 -8.37
C SER A 116 9.62 8.39 -8.42
N HIS A 117 9.35 7.36 -7.61
CA HIS A 117 8.09 6.64 -7.66
C HIS A 117 7.58 6.32 -6.24
N LEU A 118 6.30 6.53 -6.00
CA LEU A 118 5.57 6.02 -4.84
C LEU A 118 4.55 5.00 -5.36
N ILE A 119 4.68 3.75 -4.90
CA ILE A 119 3.95 2.61 -5.44
C ILE A 119 3.18 1.93 -4.30
N LEU A 120 1.91 1.64 -4.55
CA LEU A 120 1.05 0.80 -3.72
C LEU A 120 0.60 -0.39 -4.57
N MET A 121 0.59 -1.60 -4.02
CA MET A 121 0.14 -2.79 -4.74
C MET A 121 -0.48 -3.83 -3.81
N THR A 122 -1.40 -4.64 -4.32
CA THR A 122 -1.95 -5.81 -3.61
C THR A 122 -0.93 -6.97 -3.57
N ASP A 123 -1.18 -7.94 -2.69
CA ASP A 123 -0.47 -9.22 -2.59
C ASP A 123 -0.42 -9.98 -3.94
N GLY A 124 -1.49 -9.93 -4.74
CA GLY A 124 -1.50 -10.49 -6.09
C GLY A 124 -0.42 -9.94 -7.03
N VAL A 125 0.13 -8.76 -6.72
CA VAL A 125 1.30 -8.17 -7.41
C VAL A 125 2.59 -8.37 -6.60
N SER A 126 2.58 -8.10 -5.29
CA SER A 126 3.79 -8.16 -4.49
C SER A 126 4.34 -9.57 -4.29
N ASP A 127 3.49 -10.59 -4.14
CA ASP A 127 3.94 -11.95 -3.86
C ASP A 127 4.76 -12.55 -5.01
N PRO A 128 4.33 -12.48 -6.29
CA PRO A 128 5.15 -12.89 -7.42
C PRO A 128 6.51 -12.20 -7.52
N LEU A 129 6.60 -10.94 -7.10
CA LEU A 129 7.78 -10.11 -7.30
C LEU A 129 8.77 -10.25 -6.13
N PHE A 130 8.25 -10.21 -4.91
CA PHE A 130 9.01 -10.10 -3.69
C PHE A 130 9.11 -11.44 -2.93
N GLU A 131 8.14 -12.35 -3.08
CA GLU A 131 8.08 -13.70 -2.50
C GLU A 131 8.00 -13.74 -0.96
N THR A 132 8.66 -12.81 -0.26
CA THR A 132 8.76 -12.74 1.20
C THR A 132 8.94 -11.30 1.67
N ASP A 133 8.75 -11.05 2.96
CA ASP A 133 9.06 -9.76 3.61
C ASP A 133 10.53 -9.34 3.42
N ASN A 134 11.46 -10.31 3.36
CA ASN A 134 12.86 -10.03 3.07
C ASN A 134 13.04 -9.57 1.63
N GLY A 135 12.27 -10.12 0.70
CA GLY A 135 12.25 -9.66 -0.67
C GLY A 135 11.68 -8.26 -0.81
N LEU A 136 10.66 -7.89 -0.03
CA LEU A 136 10.14 -6.51 0.03
C LEU A 136 11.22 -5.51 0.46
N ARG A 137 12.22 -5.94 1.25
CA ARG A 137 13.35 -5.12 1.67
C ARG A 137 14.52 -5.13 0.67
N SER A 138 14.40 -5.82 -0.46
CA SER A 138 15.45 -5.92 -1.48
C SER A 138 15.39 -4.76 -2.48
N ASP A 139 16.37 -3.87 -2.41
CA ASP A 139 16.60 -2.80 -3.39
C ASP A 139 16.64 -3.31 -4.84
N GLU A 140 17.23 -4.50 -5.06
CA GLU A 140 17.36 -5.12 -6.38
C GLU A 140 16.00 -5.50 -6.97
N LYS A 141 15.10 -6.06 -6.13
CA LYS A 141 13.76 -6.46 -6.58
C LYS A 141 12.90 -5.25 -6.93
N TRP A 142 13.02 -4.17 -6.16
CA TRP A 142 12.36 -2.91 -6.50
C TRP A 142 12.92 -2.28 -7.77
N THR A 143 14.25 -2.27 -7.94
CA THR A 143 14.88 -1.81 -9.19
C THR A 143 14.34 -2.58 -10.39
N ARG A 144 14.25 -3.91 -10.29
CA ARG A 144 13.68 -4.76 -11.35
C ARG A 144 12.23 -4.43 -11.68
N LEU A 145 11.39 -4.21 -10.66
CA LEU A 145 10.00 -3.77 -10.86
C LEU A 145 9.98 -2.43 -11.62
N LEU A 146 10.81 -1.47 -11.23
CA LEU A 146 10.85 -0.16 -11.87
C LEU A 146 11.37 -0.22 -13.31
N ASP A 147 12.34 -1.08 -13.60
CA ASP A 147 12.83 -1.29 -14.97
C ASP A 147 11.71 -1.79 -15.90
N GLU A 148 10.76 -2.57 -15.38
CA GLU A 148 9.57 -3.00 -16.12
C GLU A 148 8.49 -1.92 -16.22
N LEU A 149 8.29 -1.14 -15.14
CA LEU A 149 7.24 -0.11 -15.10
C LEU A 149 7.62 1.18 -15.86
N ILE A 150 8.88 1.59 -15.89
CA ILE A 150 9.29 2.85 -16.53
C ILE A 150 8.86 2.93 -18.01
N PRO A 151 9.07 1.90 -18.85
CA PRO A 151 8.58 1.90 -20.23
C PRO A 151 7.04 1.99 -20.33
N VAL A 152 6.34 1.38 -19.37
CA VAL A 152 4.87 1.40 -19.26
C VAL A 152 4.36 2.80 -18.92
N LEU A 153 5.05 3.51 -18.02
CA LEU A 153 4.69 4.82 -17.48
C LEU A 153 5.16 6.02 -18.32
N THR A 154 5.95 5.77 -19.38
CA THR A 154 6.59 6.83 -20.20
C THR A 154 5.56 7.79 -20.83
N ASP A 155 4.43 7.26 -21.30
CA ASP A 155 3.33 8.06 -21.86
C ASP A 155 2.14 8.07 -20.89
N ALA A 156 2.04 9.15 -20.11
CA ALA A 156 1.01 9.30 -19.09
C ALA A 156 -0.43 9.26 -19.65
N SER A 157 -0.63 9.54 -20.95
CA SER A 157 -1.97 9.53 -21.56
C SER A 157 -2.54 8.12 -21.72
N ILE A 158 -1.67 7.11 -21.80
CA ILE A 158 -2.02 5.70 -22.00
C ILE A 158 -1.47 4.78 -20.90
N ALA A 159 -0.76 5.32 -19.92
CA ALA A 159 -0.20 4.59 -18.80
C ALA A 159 -1.24 3.72 -18.06
N PRO A 160 -2.51 4.15 -17.83
CA PRO A 160 -3.51 3.30 -17.19
C PRO A 160 -3.81 2.01 -17.96
N GLU A 161 -3.94 2.09 -19.29
CA GLU A 161 -4.20 0.91 -20.14
C GLU A 161 -3.01 -0.02 -20.14
N ARG A 162 -1.79 0.53 -20.32
CA ARG A 162 -0.56 -0.27 -20.34
C ARG A 162 -0.25 -0.91 -18.99
N LEU A 163 -0.58 -0.24 -17.88
CA LEU A 163 -0.50 -0.84 -16.55
C LEU A 163 -1.49 -2.00 -16.41
N GLY A 164 -2.72 -1.83 -16.91
CA GLY A 164 -3.70 -2.91 -16.98
C GLY A 164 -3.19 -4.13 -17.74
N ASP A 165 -2.55 -3.91 -18.89
CA ASP A 165 -1.91 -4.98 -19.67
C ASP A 165 -0.73 -5.61 -18.92
N TRP A 166 0.13 -4.80 -18.31
CA TRP A 166 1.28 -5.30 -17.53
C TRP A 166 0.82 -6.18 -16.36
N LEU A 167 -0.29 -5.82 -15.68
CA LEU A 167 -0.85 -6.62 -14.60
C LEU A 167 -1.29 -8.03 -15.03
N ASN A 168 -1.37 -8.35 -16.33
CA ASN A 168 -1.68 -9.69 -16.83
C ASN A 168 -0.46 -10.65 -16.88
N PHE A 169 0.68 -10.31 -16.26
CA PHE A 169 1.87 -11.16 -16.28
C PHE A 169 1.62 -12.57 -15.73
N PHE A 170 2.25 -13.60 -16.31
CA PHE A 170 2.07 -14.96 -15.80
C PHE A 170 2.94 -15.19 -14.56
N SER A 171 2.35 -15.73 -13.49
CA SER A 171 3.08 -16.19 -12.31
C SER A 171 2.53 -17.53 -11.85
N THR A 172 3.40 -18.55 -11.79
CA THR A 172 2.98 -19.90 -11.43
C THR A 172 2.59 -19.92 -9.95
N GLY A 173 1.39 -20.41 -9.65
CA GLY A 173 0.90 -20.56 -8.26
C GLY A 173 0.34 -19.29 -7.63
N ASN A 174 0.34 -18.15 -8.33
CA ASN A 174 -0.27 -16.90 -7.86
C ASN A 174 -1.52 -16.59 -8.69
N HIS A 175 -2.67 -16.51 -8.02
CA HIS A 175 -3.98 -16.40 -8.66
C HIS A 175 -4.82 -15.22 -8.13
N ASP A 176 -4.29 -14.43 -7.21
CA ASP A 176 -5.01 -13.30 -6.62
C ASP A 176 -5.19 -12.12 -7.60
N ASP A 177 -6.23 -11.35 -7.33
CA ASP A 177 -6.54 -10.13 -8.05
C ASP A 177 -5.41 -9.11 -7.88
N ARG A 178 -5.13 -8.38 -8.97
CA ARG A 178 -3.97 -7.51 -9.06
C ARG A 178 -4.37 -6.06 -9.19
N THR A 179 -3.96 -5.26 -8.23
CA THR A 179 -4.14 -3.82 -8.27
C THR A 179 -2.81 -3.14 -7.96
N ILE A 180 -2.49 -2.10 -8.73
CA ILE A 180 -1.33 -1.24 -8.50
C ILE A 180 -1.75 0.23 -8.63
N ALA A 181 -1.19 1.09 -7.78
CA ALA A 181 -1.26 2.54 -7.91
C ALA A 181 0.17 3.09 -7.90
N VAL A 182 0.48 3.96 -8.86
CA VAL A 182 1.81 4.56 -9.01
C VAL A 182 1.66 6.07 -9.08
N LEU A 183 2.47 6.77 -8.31
CA LEU A 183 2.72 8.21 -8.42
C LEU A 183 4.17 8.40 -8.86
N TRP A 184 4.41 9.04 -10.00
CA TRP A 184 5.74 9.29 -10.55
C TRP A 184 5.95 10.78 -10.82
#